data_AF-A0A1Y4HPX4-F1
#
_entry.id   AF-A0A1Y4HPX4-F1
#
_cell.length_a   1.000
_cell.length_b   1.000
_cell.length_c   1.000
_cell.angle_alpha   90.00
_cell.angle_beta   90.00
_cell.angle_gamma   90.00
#
_symmetry.space_group_name_H-M   'P 1'
#
loop_
_entity.id
_entity.type
_entity.pdbx_description
1 polymer ?
#
loop_
_entity_poly.entity_id
_entity_poly.type
_entity_poly.pdbx_seq_one_letter_code
_entity_poly.pdbx_strand_id
1 'polypeptide(L)'
;MSERGYSSAQALEQAVKAAARRTPRDTGREIAGFYRDRLLCRIFSEPHPRFVLKGGQSQLARRADARETKDIDLVDVAVEIDQALEDLKELASIDLHDFIDFRFYRACAIPVSQEYRTGMRVEFIPVLGKRSTSAPSG
;
A
#
# COMPACT_ATOMS: atom_id res chain seq x y z
N MET A 1 4.27 -21.08 -13.26
CA MET A 1 2.87 -21.28 -12.80
C MET A 1 2.14 -19.98 -13.02
N SER A 2 1.19 -19.93 -13.95
CA SER A 2 0.35 -18.73 -14.12
C SER A 2 -0.60 -18.65 -12.92
N GLU A 3 -0.30 -17.79 -11.94
CA GLU A 3 -1.30 -17.43 -10.95
C GLU A 3 -2.44 -16.73 -11.70
N ARG A 4 -3.57 -17.42 -11.81
CA ARG A 4 -4.77 -16.84 -12.39
C ARG A 4 -5.26 -15.75 -11.44
N GLY A 5 -4.95 -14.51 -11.78
CA GLY A 5 -5.56 -13.34 -11.15
C GLY A 5 -7.09 -13.37 -11.28
N TYR A 6 -7.76 -12.51 -10.54
CA TYR A 6 -9.22 -12.39 -10.62
C TYR A 6 -9.64 -11.97 -12.03
N SER A 7 -10.77 -12.49 -12.52
CA SER A 7 -11.28 -12.18 -13.86
C SER A 7 -11.93 -10.80 -13.97
N SER A 8 -12.23 -10.14 -12.84
CA SER A 8 -12.79 -8.79 -12.79
C SER A 8 -12.56 -8.13 -11.44
N ALA A 9 -12.69 -6.80 -11.41
CA ALA A 9 -12.69 -6.01 -10.18
C ALA A 9 -13.76 -6.49 -9.18
N GLN A 10 -14.95 -6.86 -9.68
CA GLN A 10 -16.03 -7.40 -8.85
C GLN A 10 -15.65 -8.75 -8.25
N ALA A 11 -15.01 -9.64 -9.02
CA ALA A 11 -14.55 -10.94 -8.51
C ALA A 11 -13.52 -10.77 -7.39
N LEU A 12 -12.57 -9.83 -7.56
CA LEU A 12 -11.63 -9.46 -6.50
C LEU A 12 -12.37 -8.90 -5.28
N GLU A 13 -13.30 -7.98 -5.47
CA GLU A 13 -14.07 -7.37 -4.38
C GLU A 13 -14.79 -8.42 -3.52
N GLN A 14 -15.48 -9.35 -4.18
CA GLN A 14 -16.22 -10.41 -3.50
C GLN A 14 -15.26 -11.34 -2.77
N ALA A 15 -14.11 -11.68 -3.37
CA ALA A 15 -13.13 -12.53 -2.74
C ALA A 15 -12.50 -11.88 -1.50
N VAL A 16 -12.15 -10.60 -1.55
CA VAL A 16 -11.62 -9.84 -0.41
C VAL A 16 -12.67 -9.76 0.70
N LYS A 17 -13.92 -9.41 0.38
CA LYS A 17 -15.02 -9.37 1.35
C LYS A 17 -15.30 -10.74 1.97
N ALA A 18 -15.28 -11.80 1.16
CA ALA A 18 -15.48 -13.17 1.65
C ALA A 18 -14.34 -13.63 2.56
N ALA A 19 -13.08 -13.33 2.20
CA ALA A 19 -11.92 -13.65 3.02
C ALA A 19 -11.97 -12.91 4.37
N ALA A 20 -12.25 -11.61 4.35
CA ALA A 20 -12.38 -10.80 5.56
C ALA A 20 -13.42 -11.36 6.55
N ARG A 21 -14.59 -11.78 6.04
CA ARG A 21 -15.69 -12.36 6.85
C ARG A 21 -15.39 -13.73 7.44
N ARG A 22 -14.37 -14.44 6.95
CA ARG A 22 -13.95 -15.75 7.51
C ARG A 22 -13.08 -15.60 8.76
N THR A 23 -12.63 -14.39 9.06
CA THR A 23 -11.85 -14.12 10.26
C THR A 23 -12.77 -13.68 11.39
N PRO A 24 -12.41 -13.93 12.66
CA PRO A 24 -13.14 -13.37 13.82
C PRO A 24 -12.84 -11.87 14.04
N ARG A 25 -12.03 -11.25 13.19
CA ARG A 25 -11.61 -9.84 13.29
C ARG A 25 -12.62 -8.93 12.60
N ASP A 26 -12.50 -7.62 12.84
CA ASP A 26 -13.34 -6.62 12.19
C ASP A 26 -13.17 -6.66 10.66
N THR A 27 -14.27 -6.84 9.94
CA THR A 27 -14.25 -6.97 8.47
C THR A 27 -13.68 -5.72 7.78
N GLY A 28 -13.99 -4.53 8.30
CA GLY A 28 -13.45 -3.28 7.76
C GLY A 28 -11.93 -3.21 7.89
N ARG A 29 -11.39 -3.68 9.02
CA ARG A 29 -9.95 -3.78 9.25
C ARG A 29 -9.26 -4.78 8.34
N GLU A 30 -9.84 -5.96 8.12
CA GLU A 30 -9.27 -6.94 7.17
C GLU A 30 -9.20 -6.37 5.76
N ILE A 31 -10.25 -5.68 5.32
CA ILE A 31 -10.30 -5.04 4.00
C ILE A 31 -9.25 -3.92 3.91
N ALA A 32 -9.10 -3.10 4.95
CA ALA A 32 -8.07 -2.06 5.01
C ALA A 32 -6.64 -2.66 4.97
N GLY A 33 -6.43 -3.77 5.69
CA GLY A 33 -5.18 -4.54 5.66
C GLY A 33 -4.84 -5.05 4.27
N PHE A 34 -5.82 -5.58 3.55
CA PHE A 34 -5.64 -5.99 2.15
C PHE A 34 -5.15 -4.85 1.27
N TYR A 35 -5.78 -3.67 1.33
CA TYR A 35 -5.33 -2.52 0.52
C TYR A 35 -3.95 -2.00 0.96
N ARG A 36 -3.65 -2.02 2.26
CA ARG A 36 -2.31 -1.68 2.77
C ARG A 36 -1.25 -2.60 2.16
N ASP A 37 -1.50 -3.90 2.15
CA ASP A 37 -0.55 -4.88 1.61
C ASP A 37 -0.37 -4.70 0.09
N ARG A 38 -1.44 -4.39 -0.65
CA ARG A 38 -1.36 -4.08 -2.09
C ARG A 38 -0.63 -2.77 -2.40
N LEU A 39 -0.67 -1.78 -1.50
CA LEU A 39 0.14 -0.57 -1.61
C LEU A 39 1.63 -0.88 -1.38
N LEU A 40 1.95 -1.71 -0.38
CA LEU A 40 3.32 -2.15 -0.14
C LEU A 40 3.89 -2.93 -1.32
N CYS A 41 3.10 -3.82 -1.94
CA CYS A 41 3.54 -4.52 -3.16
C CYS A 41 3.99 -3.56 -4.27
N ARG A 42 3.35 -2.39 -4.39
CA ARG A 42 3.70 -1.37 -5.38
C ARG A 42 4.99 -0.63 -4.99
N ILE A 43 5.07 -0.17 -3.74
CA ILE A 43 6.23 0.55 -3.18
C ILE A 43 7.51 -0.29 -3.29
N PHE A 44 7.41 -1.61 -3.12
CA PHE A 44 8.53 -2.54 -3.15
C PHE A 44 8.59 -3.41 -4.42
N SER A 45 7.96 -2.97 -5.51
CA SER A 45 7.95 -3.74 -6.77
C SER A 45 9.25 -3.63 -7.57
N GLU A 46 10.06 -2.59 -7.35
CA GLU A 46 11.32 -2.39 -8.04
C GLU A 46 12.47 -3.22 -7.43
N PRO A 47 13.45 -3.70 -8.24
CA PRO A 47 14.57 -4.50 -7.75
C PRO A 47 15.45 -3.80 -6.69
N HIS A 48 15.50 -2.46 -6.73
CA HIS A 48 16.27 -1.63 -5.81
C HIS A 48 15.31 -0.67 -5.11
N PRO A 49 14.72 -1.06 -3.96
CA PRO A 49 13.69 -0.25 -3.31
C PRO A 49 14.29 1.06 -2.77
N ARG A 50 13.63 2.16 -3.11
CA ARG A 50 13.99 3.53 -2.68
C ARG A 50 13.66 3.78 -1.21
N PHE A 51 12.59 3.15 -0.75
CA PHE A 51 12.12 3.24 0.62
C PHE A 51 12.56 2.03 1.42
N VAL A 52 12.82 2.25 2.71
CA VAL A 52 12.96 1.20 3.72
C VAL A 52 11.72 1.24 4.61
N LEU A 53 11.02 0.12 4.72
CA LEU A 53 9.90 -0.04 5.65
C LEU A 53 10.43 -0.01 7.10
N LYS A 54 10.03 0.99 7.87
CA LYS A 54 10.28 1.09 9.31
C LYS A 54 8.99 0.83 10.10
N GLY A 55 9.08 0.83 11.42
CA GLY A 55 7.94 0.61 12.31
C GLY A 55 7.72 -0.84 12.71
N GLY A 56 6.63 -1.08 13.45
CA GLY A 56 6.28 -2.37 14.06
C GLY A 56 6.19 -3.54 13.07
N GLN A 57 6.11 -3.30 11.76
CA GLN A 57 6.10 -4.35 10.73
C GLN A 57 7.42 -5.15 10.64
N SER A 58 8.57 -4.57 11.02
CA SER A 58 9.82 -5.33 11.22
C SER A 58 9.78 -6.28 12.44
N GLN A 59 8.82 -6.08 13.36
CA GLN A 59 8.64 -6.79 14.63
C GLN A 59 7.32 -7.59 14.71
N LEU A 60 6.36 -7.34 13.83
CA LEU A 60 5.03 -7.97 13.81
C LEU A 60 5.04 -9.40 13.23
N ALA A 61 6.16 -9.81 12.62
CA ALA A 61 6.42 -11.22 12.32
C ALA A 61 6.64 -12.08 13.60
N ARG A 62 6.70 -11.49 14.81
CA ARG A 62 7.12 -12.21 16.03
C ARG A 62 6.20 -12.13 17.26
N ARG A 63 5.11 -11.35 17.29
CA ARG A 63 4.21 -11.31 18.48
C ARG A 63 2.75 -11.11 18.12
N ALA A 64 1.91 -12.05 18.58
CA ALA A 64 0.46 -12.12 18.35
C ALA A 64 -0.38 -11.05 19.09
N ASP A 65 0.23 -10.05 19.74
CA ASP A 65 -0.47 -9.07 20.59
C ASP A 65 0.07 -7.62 20.48
N ALA A 66 0.91 -7.33 19.48
CA ALA A 66 1.36 -5.96 19.26
C ALA A 66 0.26 -5.17 18.53
N ARG A 67 -0.17 -4.03 19.10
CA ARG A 67 -1.08 -3.04 18.49
C ARG A 67 -0.86 -2.98 16.96
N GLU A 68 -1.85 -3.49 16.22
CA GLU A 68 -1.84 -3.52 14.75
C GLU A 68 -1.81 -2.06 14.27
N THR A 69 -0.63 -1.61 13.85
CA THR A 69 -0.36 -0.19 13.59
C THR A 69 -1.03 0.19 12.27
N LYS A 70 -1.81 1.27 12.29
CA LYS A 70 -2.61 1.75 11.15
C LYS A 70 -1.77 2.41 10.06
N ASP A 71 -0.57 2.84 10.39
CA ASP A 71 0.30 3.65 9.54
C ASP A 71 1.47 2.80 9.00
N ILE A 72 1.84 3.02 7.74
CA ILE A 72 3.05 2.49 7.11
C ILE A 72 4.16 3.52 7.36
N ASP A 73 5.24 3.15 8.05
CA ASP A 73 6.40 4.03 8.20
C ASP A 73 7.42 3.71 7.10
N LEU A 74 7.74 4.70 6.27
CA LEU A 74 8.78 4.59 5.25
C LEU A 74 9.91 5.55 5.57
N VAL A 75 11.13 5.14 5.30
CA VAL A 75 12.28 6.05 5.28
C VAL A 75 12.97 5.95 3.95
N ASP A 76 13.08 7.10 3.30
CA ASP A 76 13.96 7.29 2.16
C ASP A 76 15.42 7.35 2.65
N VAL A 77 16.29 6.62 1.97
CA VAL A 77 17.72 6.52 2.30
C VAL A 77 18.55 7.66 1.71
N ALA A 78 18.03 8.45 0.76
CA ALA A 78 18.87 9.31 -0.06
C ALA A 78 18.39 10.75 -0.33
N VAL A 79 17.16 11.16 0.04
CA VAL A 79 16.62 12.40 -0.57
C VAL A 79 15.75 13.29 0.33
N GLU A 80 15.70 14.56 -0.06
CA GLU A 80 14.74 15.59 0.36
C GLU A 80 13.29 15.10 0.36
N ILE A 81 12.50 15.54 1.33
CA ILE A 81 11.18 14.98 1.62
C ILE A 81 10.15 15.17 0.50
N ASP A 82 10.26 16.23 -0.29
CA ASP A 82 9.36 16.49 -1.41
C ASP A 82 9.64 15.54 -2.59
N GLN A 83 10.91 15.21 -2.85
CA GLN A 83 11.27 14.21 -3.86
C GLN A 83 10.81 12.82 -3.42
N ALA A 84 10.97 12.49 -2.14
CA ALA A 84 10.45 11.24 -1.57
C ALA A 84 8.92 11.13 -1.73
N LEU A 85 8.18 12.25 -1.68
CA LEU A 85 6.74 12.24 -1.95
C LEU A 85 6.42 11.91 -3.42
N GLU A 86 7.16 12.50 -4.37
CA GLU A 86 6.94 12.22 -5.80
C GLU A 86 7.31 10.77 -6.14
N ASP A 87 8.45 10.27 -5.67
CA ASP A 87 8.86 8.88 -5.84
C ASP A 87 7.81 7.92 -5.24
N LEU A 88 7.24 8.25 -4.07
CA LEU A 88 6.18 7.45 -3.45
C LEU A 88 4.89 7.45 -4.31
N LYS A 89 4.52 8.57 -4.93
CA LYS A 89 3.36 8.66 -5.83
C LYS A 89 3.59 7.83 -7.09
N GLU A 90 4.78 7.91 -7.68
CA GLU A 90 5.16 7.13 -8.85
C GLU A 90 5.04 5.63 -8.56
N LEU A 91 5.67 5.15 -7.48
CA LEU A 91 5.60 3.74 -7.08
C LEU A 91 4.15 3.33 -6.79
N ALA A 92 3.38 4.12 -6.05
CA ALA A 92 1.97 3.83 -5.75
C ALA A 92 1.08 3.77 -7.00
N SER A 93 1.51 4.37 -8.11
CA SER A 93 0.78 4.35 -9.39
C SER A 93 1.08 3.13 -10.26
N ILE A 94 2.05 2.30 -9.89
CA ILE A 94 2.41 1.09 -10.65
C ILE A 94 1.18 0.16 -10.76
N ASP A 95 0.83 -0.16 -12.00
CA ASP A 95 -0.23 -1.11 -12.31
C ASP A 95 0.28 -2.54 -12.10
N LEU A 96 -0.23 -3.20 -11.06
CA LEU A 96 0.04 -4.62 -10.80
C LEU A 96 -1.02 -5.54 -11.44
N HIS A 97 -1.85 -5.01 -12.34
CA HIS A 97 -2.95 -5.69 -13.02
C HIS A 97 -3.93 -6.36 -12.04
N ASP A 98 -4.22 -5.69 -10.93
CA ASP A 98 -5.06 -6.17 -9.84
C ASP A 98 -6.37 -5.38 -9.69
N PHE A 99 -6.71 -4.54 -10.67
CA PHE A 99 -7.88 -3.65 -10.68
C PHE A 99 -7.89 -2.56 -9.59
N ILE A 100 -6.79 -2.34 -8.87
CA ILE A 100 -6.67 -1.36 -7.80
C ILE A 100 -5.81 -0.18 -8.27
N ASP A 101 -6.34 1.03 -8.12
CA ASP A 101 -5.57 2.26 -8.21
C ASP A 101 -5.39 2.86 -6.81
N PHE A 102 -4.20 3.36 -6.50
CA PHE A 102 -3.98 4.20 -5.31
C PHE A 102 -3.89 5.66 -5.72
N ARG A 103 -4.90 6.46 -5.34
CA ARG A 103 -4.91 7.89 -5.64
C ARG A 103 -4.35 8.68 -4.48
N PHE A 104 -3.34 9.49 -4.74
CA PHE A 104 -2.86 10.47 -3.76
C PHE A 104 -4.02 11.38 -3.31
N TYR A 105 -4.20 11.51 -2.01
CA TYR A 105 -5.23 12.36 -1.42
C TYR A 105 -4.63 13.60 -0.77
N ARG A 106 -3.69 13.43 0.15
CA ARG A 106 -3.00 14.53 0.81
C ARG A 106 -1.65 14.14 1.38
N ALA A 107 -0.84 15.16 1.62
CA ALA A 107 0.39 15.10 2.38
C ALA A 107 0.36 16.21 3.44
N CYS A 108 0.75 15.88 4.68
CA CYS A 108 0.87 16.84 5.76
C CYS A 108 2.23 16.69 6.43
N ALA A 109 2.99 17.78 6.54
CA ALA A 109 4.24 17.78 7.28
C ALA A 109 3.99 17.38 8.76
N ILE A 110 4.86 16.51 9.27
CA ILE A 110 4.88 16.15 10.69
C ILE A 110 5.82 17.16 11.37
N PRO A 111 5.38 17.86 12.43
CA PRO A 111 6.23 18.82 13.13
C PRO A 111 7.53 18.16 13.59
N VAL A 112 8.66 18.76 13.25
CA VAL A 112 9.99 18.29 13.64
C VAL A 112 10.12 18.43 15.15
N SER A 113 10.14 17.32 15.88
CA SER A 113 10.69 17.30 17.24
C SER A 113 12.22 17.19 17.17
N GLN A 114 12.92 17.38 18.28
CA GLN A 114 14.38 17.67 18.37
C GLN A 114 15.36 16.76 17.60
N GLU A 115 14.92 15.68 16.96
CA GLU A 115 15.70 14.94 15.96
C GLU A 115 15.55 15.58 14.59
N TYR A 116 16.66 16.01 13.97
CA TYR A 116 16.75 16.62 12.63
C TYR A 116 16.25 15.68 11.49
N ARG A 117 14.96 15.35 11.48
CA ARG A 117 14.27 14.56 10.47
C ARG A 117 13.01 15.30 10.07
N THR A 118 12.92 15.68 8.80
CA THR A 118 11.65 16.08 8.19
C THR A 118 10.78 14.83 8.05
N GLY A 119 9.50 14.95 8.39
CA GLY A 119 8.53 13.86 8.30
C GLY A 119 7.26 14.31 7.60
N MET A 120 6.57 13.39 6.94
CA MET A 120 5.33 13.69 6.23
C MET A 120 4.36 12.53 6.37
N ARG A 121 3.11 12.84 6.74
CA ARG A 121 2.00 11.90 6.70
C ARG A 121 1.38 11.98 5.32
N VAL A 122 1.43 10.89 4.57
CA VAL A 122 0.88 10.77 3.21
C VAL A 122 -0.34 9.85 3.24
N GLU A 123 -1.42 10.26 2.58
CA GLU A 123 -2.65 9.47 2.48
C GLU A 123 -2.98 9.17 1.02
N PHE A 124 -3.26 7.89 0.76
CA PHE A 124 -3.75 7.39 -0.52
C PHE A 124 -5.15 6.80 -0.34
N ILE A 125 -6.01 7.00 -1.34
CA ILE A 125 -7.34 6.39 -1.41
C ILE A 125 -7.28 5.22 -2.40
N PRO A 126 -7.52 3.96 -1.95
CA PRO A 126 -7.67 2.85 -2.88
C PRO A 126 -8.97 2.99 -3.67
N VAL A 127 -8.90 2.79 -4.97
CA VAL A 127 -10.04 2.77 -5.87
C VAL A 127 -10.04 1.43 -6.60
N LEU A 128 -11.11 0.66 -6.38
CA LEU A 128 -11.32 -0.59 -7.09
C LEU A 128 -12.15 -0.33 -8.36
N GLY A 129 -11.68 -0.83 -9.51
CA GLY A 129 -12.47 -0.83 -10.75
C GLY A 129 -12.13 0.25 -11.78
N LYS A 130 -10.85 0.54 -12.02
CA LYS A 130 -10.42 1.27 -13.22
C LYS A 130 -9.43 0.48 -14.10
N ARG A 131 -9.38 0.94 -15.35
CA ARG A 131 -9.27 0.22 -16.64
C ARG A 131 -8.51 -1.12 -16.62
N SER A 132 -9.25 -2.18 -16.91
CA SER A 132 -8.76 -3.18 -17.86
C SER A 132 -8.45 -2.44 -19.16
N THR A 133 -7.19 -2.07 -19.38
CA THR A 133 -6.68 -1.95 -20.74
C THR A 133 -6.79 -3.35 -21.32
N SER A 134 -7.90 -3.61 -22.03
CA SER A 134 -7.87 -4.63 -23.06
C SER A 134 -6.65 -4.31 -23.92
N ALA A 135 -5.66 -5.20 -23.91
CA ALA A 135 -4.56 -5.13 -24.85
C ALA A 135 -5.17 -5.04 -26.27
N PRO A 136 -4.66 -4.18 -27.16
CA PRO A 136 -5.04 -4.28 -28.55
C PRO A 136 -4.52 -5.64 -29.04
N SER A 137 -5.44 -6.49 -29.46
CA SER A 137 -5.13 -7.65 -30.29
C SER A 137 -4.48 -7.13 -31.57
N GLY A 138 -3.17 -7.29 -31.66
CA GLY A 138 -2.36 -7.12 -32.86
C GLY A 138 -1.65 -8.43 -33.17
#